data_AF-A0A830ECK9-F1
#
_entry.id   AF-A0A830ECK9-F1
#
_cell.length_a   1.000
_cell.length_b   1.000
_cell.length_c   1.000
_cell.angle_alpha   90.00
_cell.angle_beta   90.00
_cell.angle_gamma   90.00
#
_symmetry.space_group_name_H-M   'P 1'
#
loop_
_entity.id
_entity.type
_entity.pdbx_description
1 polymer ?
#
loop_
_entity_poly.entity_id
_entity_poly.type
_entity_poly.pdbx_seq_one_letter_code
_entity_poly.pdbx_strand_id
1 'polypeptide(L)'
;MRLNRTGDLMHAHEFPATTEELTKAYGDRTIELPNGTARLGDVLERAGAETFTNAVDAHSAILCGVGHEAIGRRYYSDRDAYAMGEDGPDQVSF
;
A
#
# COMPACT_ATOMS: atom_id res chain seq x y z
N MET A 1 -9.06 1.70 0.71
CA MET A 1 -7.94 1.33 1.61
C MET A 1 -7.77 2.44 2.64
N ARG A 2 -7.70 2.13 3.94
CA ARG A 2 -7.37 3.11 4.99
C ARG A 2 -6.02 2.71 5.56
N LEU A 3 -5.02 3.58 5.46
CA LEU A 3 -3.65 3.34 5.94
C LEU A 3 -3.51 3.47 7.47
N ASN A 4 -4.60 3.37 8.23
CA ASN A 4 -4.61 3.35 9.70
C ASN A 4 -3.61 4.29 10.39
N ARG A 5 -3.73 5.60 10.12
CA ARG A 5 -2.88 6.65 10.69
C ARG A 5 -1.39 6.61 10.29
N THR A 6 -0.97 5.68 9.43
CA THR A 6 0.41 5.65 8.92
C THR A 6 0.76 6.94 8.16
N GLY A 7 -0.19 7.51 7.41
CA GLY A 7 -0.03 8.83 6.81
C GLY A 7 0.16 9.94 7.83
N ASP A 8 -0.57 9.89 8.95
CA ASP A 8 -0.43 10.86 10.04
C ASP A 8 0.93 10.73 10.73
N LEU A 9 1.45 9.51 10.89
CA LEU A 9 2.79 9.24 11.43
C LEU A 9 3.88 9.83 10.54
N MET A 10 3.75 9.69 9.22
CA MET A 10 4.69 10.33 8.29
C MET A 10 4.59 11.84 8.39
N HIS A 11 3.39 12.42 8.42
CA HIS A 11 3.21 13.87 8.57
C HIS A 11 3.76 14.45 9.88
N ALA A 12 3.83 13.65 10.94
CA ALA A 12 4.38 14.04 12.24
C ALA A 12 5.91 13.84 12.35
N HIS A 13 6.54 13.14 11.40
CA HIS A 13 7.98 12.90 11.41
C HIS A 13 8.74 14.06 10.77
N GLU A 14 9.99 14.26 11.21
CA GLU A 14 10.88 15.26 10.61
C GLU A 14 11.56 14.69 9.36
N PHE A 15 11.77 15.53 8.35
CA PHE A 15 12.43 15.16 7.10
C PHE A 15 13.56 16.15 6.78
N PRO A 16 14.60 15.74 6.04
CA PRO A 16 14.77 14.45 5.37
C PRO A 16 15.00 13.28 6.34
N ALA A 17 14.50 12.09 5.99
CA ALA A 17 14.61 10.88 6.79
C ALA A 17 14.86 9.65 5.90
N THR A 18 15.67 8.72 6.39
CA THR A 18 16.03 7.49 5.68
C THR A 18 15.04 6.35 5.94
N THR A 19 15.04 5.35 5.07
CA THR A 19 14.26 4.12 5.31
C THR A 19 14.68 3.42 6.60
N GLU A 20 15.97 3.42 6.94
CA GLU A 20 16.45 2.86 8.21
C GLU A 20 15.91 3.63 9.41
N GLU A 21 15.93 4.97 9.38
CA GLU A 21 15.38 5.80 10.47
C GLU A 21 13.88 5.59 10.66
N LEU A 22 13.11 5.59 9.57
CA LEU A 22 11.67 5.33 9.61
C LEU A 22 11.36 3.89 10.07
N THR A 23 12.13 2.91 9.61
CA THR A 23 11.99 1.51 10.03
C THR A 23 12.35 1.33 11.51
N LYS A 24 13.38 2.03 11.99
CA LYS A 24 13.74 2.01 13.42
C LYS A 24 12.68 2.68 14.28
N ALA A 25 12.08 3.78 13.82
CA ALA A 25 11.07 4.51 14.57
C ALA A 25 9.70 3.81 14.57
N TYR A 26 9.30 3.25 13.43
CA TYR A 26 7.93 2.83 13.19
C TYR A 26 7.80 1.43 12.55
N GLY A 27 8.91 0.74 12.30
CA GLY A 27 8.91 -0.52 11.54
C GLY A 27 8.01 -1.60 12.12
N ASP A 28 7.86 -1.67 13.44
CA ASP A 28 6.97 -2.62 14.13
C ASP A 28 5.47 -2.30 14.02
N ARG A 29 5.10 -1.17 13.40
CA ARG A 29 3.69 -0.82 13.22
C ARG A 29 3.05 -1.75 12.19
N THR A 30 1.88 -2.27 12.55
CA THR A 30 1.02 -3.02 11.64
C THR A 30 0.13 -2.07 10.86
N ILE A 31 0.11 -2.25 9.54
CA ILE A 31 -0.83 -1.65 8.60
C ILE A 31 -1.94 -2.67 8.37
N GLU A 32 -3.19 -2.32 8.63
CA GLU A 32 -4.31 -3.17 8.21
C GLU A 32 -4.64 -2.89 6.75
N LEU A 33 -4.80 -3.96 5.99
CA LEU A 33 -5.12 -3.94 4.58
C LEU A 33 -6.49 -4.61 4.38
N PRO A 34 -7.19 -4.34 3.27
CA PRO A 34 -8.49 -4.94 3.00
C PRO A 34 -8.52 -6.46 3.11
N ASN A 35 -7.44 -7.15 2.73
CA ASN A 35 -7.35 -8.60 2.72
C ASN A 35 -6.18 -9.14 3.56
N GLY A 36 -5.74 -8.41 4.59
CA GLY A 36 -4.63 -8.86 5.44
C GLY A 36 -4.00 -7.74 6.25
N THR A 37 -2.73 -7.95 6.62
CA THR A 37 -1.96 -6.99 7.39
C THR A 37 -0.52 -7.02 6.94
N ALA A 38 0.15 -5.86 6.94
CA ALA A 38 1.57 -5.76 6.64
C ALA A 38 2.31 -5.03 7.75
N ARG A 39 3.59 -5.34 7.95
CA ARG A 39 4.47 -4.59 8.84
C ARG A 39 5.07 -3.41 8.07
N LEU A 40 5.12 -2.22 8.69
CA LEU A 40 5.59 -1.01 8.03
C LEU A 40 7.06 -1.12 7.60
N GLY A 41 7.92 -1.76 8.39
CA GLY A 41 9.31 -2.01 8.03
C GLY A 41 9.44 -2.80 6.72
N ASP A 42 8.71 -3.92 6.61
CA ASP A 42 8.74 -4.77 5.42
C ASP A 42 8.21 -4.05 4.17
N VAL A 43 7.26 -3.13 4.34
CA VAL A 43 6.74 -2.27 3.27
C VAL A 43 7.76 -1.24 2.82
N LEU A 44 8.45 -0.58 3.75
CA LEU A 44 9.50 0.40 3.45
C LEU A 44 10.71 -0.26 2.79
N GLU A 45 11.12 -1.43 3.27
CA GLU A 45 12.18 -2.23 2.66
C GLU A 45 11.85 -2.60 1.21
N ARG A 46 10.61 -3.04 0.94
CA ARG A 46 10.14 -3.34 -0.42
C ARG A 46 10.10 -2.11 -1.32
N ALA A 47 9.78 -0.93 -0.77
CA ALA A 47 9.73 0.31 -1.52
C ALA A 47 11.12 0.78 -2.00
N GLY A 48 12.20 0.35 -1.34
CA GLY A 48 13.58 0.47 -1.84
C GLY A 48 14.15 1.89 -1.91
N ALA A 49 13.51 2.87 -1.28
CA ALA A 49 14.02 4.25 -1.24
C ALA A 49 14.99 4.44 -0.07
N GLU A 50 16.15 5.07 -0.29
CA GLU A 50 17.14 5.26 0.78
C GLU A 50 16.87 6.51 1.63
N THR A 51 16.34 7.59 1.04
CA THR A 51 16.04 8.84 1.74
C THR A 51 14.78 9.49 1.17
N PHE A 52 13.89 9.89 2.07
CA PHE A 52 12.67 10.62 1.78
C PHE A 52 12.86 12.11 2.05
N THR A 53 12.44 12.94 1.11
CA THR A 53 12.62 14.40 1.25
C THR A 53 11.50 15.04 2.09
N ASN A 54 10.34 14.40 2.15
CA ASN A 54 9.17 14.88 2.88
C ASN A 54 8.17 13.74 3.16
N ALA A 55 7.14 14.05 3.96
CA ALA A 55 6.10 13.09 4.34
C ALA A 55 5.32 12.51 3.15
N VAL A 56 5.10 13.30 2.09
CA VAL A 56 4.35 12.84 0.90
C VAL A 56 5.15 11.80 0.13
N ASP A 57 6.46 11.99 0.04
CA ASP A 57 7.40 11.05 -0.58
C ASP A 57 7.41 9.71 0.18
N ALA A 58 7.58 9.74 1.50
CA ALA A 58 7.52 8.55 2.36
C ALA A 58 6.16 7.85 2.27
N HIS A 59 5.06 8.60 2.30
CA HIS A 59 3.72 8.06 2.17
C HIS A 59 3.47 7.40 0.80
N SER A 60 3.98 8.00 -0.27
CA SER A 60 3.88 7.44 -1.63
C SER A 60 4.68 6.14 -1.75
N ALA A 61 5.87 6.10 -1.17
CA ALA A 61 6.67 4.87 -1.13
C ALA A 61 5.95 3.74 -0.37
N ILE A 62 5.30 4.05 0.75
CA ILE A 62 4.48 3.07 1.49
C ILE A 62 3.32 2.55 0.61
N LEU A 63 2.62 3.42 -0.12
CA LEU A 63 1.56 3.03 -1.05
C LEU A 63 2.07 2.13 -2.18
N CYS A 64 3.28 2.37 -2.68
CA CYS A 64 3.92 1.53 -3.69
C CYS A 64 4.44 0.21 -3.11
N GLY A 65 4.79 0.18 -1.83
CA GLY A 65 5.37 -0.97 -1.15
C GLY A 65 4.33 -1.96 -0.59
N VAL A 66 3.05 -1.60 -0.45
CA VAL A 66 2.03 -2.55 0.02
C VAL A 66 1.76 -3.64 -1.01
N GLY A 67 1.60 -4.88 -0.52
CA GLY A 67 1.42 -6.06 -1.37
C GLY A 67 -0.03 -6.23 -1.87
N HIS A 68 -0.29 -7.37 -2.53
CA HIS A 68 -1.61 -7.69 -3.08
C HIS A 68 -2.75 -7.75 -2.04
N GLU A 69 -2.44 -7.88 -0.75
CA GLU A 69 -3.39 -7.77 0.36
C GLU A 69 -4.07 -6.39 0.42
N ALA A 70 -3.43 -5.36 -0.15
CA ALA A 70 -3.99 -4.03 -0.33
C ALA A 70 -5.12 -3.99 -1.38
N ILE A 71 -5.17 -4.96 -2.30
CA ILE A 71 -6.16 -5.04 -3.38
C ILE A 71 -7.46 -5.58 -2.81
N GLY A 72 -8.48 -4.73 -2.66
CA GLY A 72 -9.75 -5.09 -2.01
C GLY A 72 -10.47 -6.29 -2.63
N ARG A 73 -10.66 -6.30 -3.95
CA ARG A 73 -11.17 -7.48 -4.68
C ARG A 73 -10.13 -7.93 -5.67
N ARG A 74 -9.35 -8.94 -5.29
CA ARG A 74 -8.41 -9.59 -6.20
C ARG A 74 -9.19 -10.42 -7.23
N TYR A 75 -8.70 -10.48 -8.47
CA TYR A 75 -9.30 -11.28 -9.55
C TYR A 75 -10.71 -10.87 -9.97
N TYR A 76 -11.02 -9.58 -9.90
CA TYR A 76 -12.30 -9.04 -10.37
C TYR A 76 -12.32 -9.02 -11.91
N SER A 77 -12.81 -10.11 -12.53
CA SER A 77 -12.81 -10.32 -13.99
C SER A 77 -14.13 -9.94 -14.67
N ASP A 78 -15.18 -9.59 -13.92
CA ASP A 78 -16.47 -9.12 -14.45
C ASP A 78 -16.46 -7.70 -15.01
N ARG A 79 -15.25 -7.15 -15.20
CA ARG A 79 -15.02 -5.92 -15.98
C ARG A 79 -13.95 -6.07 -17.04
N ASP A 80 -13.45 -7.29 -17.28
CA ASP A 80 -12.60 -7.54 -18.43
C ASP A 80 -13.44 -7.46 -19.71
N ALA A 81 -12.85 -6.86 -20.75
CA ALA A 81 -13.48 -6.85 -22.07
C ALA A 81 -13.55 -8.30 -22.58
N TYR A 82 -14.77 -8.76 -22.85
CA TYR A 82 -15.02 -10.10 -23.37
C TYR A 82 -14.70 -10.17 -24.86
N ALA A 83 -14.24 -11.35 -25.32
CA ALA A 83 -13.99 -11.58 -26.73
C ALA A 83 -15.30 -11.66 -27.52
N MET A 84 -15.21 -11.45 -28.84
CA MET A 84 -16.39 -11.55 -29.71
C MET A 84 -16.94 -12.98 -29.69
N GLY A 85 -18.18 -13.15 -29.24
CA GLY A 85 -18.85 -14.45 -29.16
C GLY A 85 -18.77 -15.14 -27.80
N GLU A 86 -18.18 -14.50 -26.79
CA GLU A 86 -18.24 -14.96 -25.40
C GLU A 86 -19.40 -14.28 -24.66
N ASP A 87 -20.15 -15.06 -23.88
CA ASP A 87 -21.00 -14.51 -22.83
C ASP A 87 -20.09 -14.17 -21.66
N GLY A 88 -19.97 -12.87 -21.37
CA GLY A 88 -19.17 -12.36 -20.26
C GLY A 88 -19.62 -12.93 -18.91
N PRO A 89 -18.76 -12.87 -17.88
CA PRO A 89 -19.10 -13.33 -16.53
C PRO A 89 -20.29 -12.55 -15.94
N ASP A 90 -21.00 -13.19 -15.01
CA ASP A 90 -22.08 -12.54 -14.26
C ASP A 90 -21.56 -11.29 -13.52
N GLN A 91 -22.25 -10.16 -13.69
CA GLN A 91 -21.92 -8.93 -12.98
C GLN A 91 -22.16 -9.11 -11.48
N VAL A 92 -21.10 -8.98 -10.68
CA VAL A 92 -21.14 -9.20 -9.22
C VAL A 92 -20.84 -7.92 -8.43
N SER A 93 -21.00 -6.75 -9.05
CA SER A 93 -20.90 -5.45 -8.37
C SER A 93 -21.66 -4.36 -9.14
N PHE A 94 -22.30 -3.43 -8.41
CA PHE A 94 -23.01 -2.25 -8.89
C PHE A 94 -22.19 -0.98 -8.69
#